data_AF-A0A067R039-F1
#
_entry.id   AF-A0A067R039-F1
#
_cell.length_a   1.000
_cell.length_b   1.000
_cell.length_c   1.000
_cell.angle_alpha   90.00
_cell.angle_beta   90.00
_cell.angle_gamma   90.00
#
_symmetry.space_group_name_H-M   'P 1'
#
loop_
_entity.id
_entity.type
_entity.pdbx_description
1 polymer ?
#
loop_
_entity_poly.entity_id
_entity_poly.type
_entity_poly.pdbx_seq_one_letter_code
_entity_poly.pdbx_strand_id
1 'polypeptide(L)'
;MDFKYRDIYAEVIDDMIFVFKGYIIFGGASYKYKENRWHEVRDMNVRRSDISTCVVKNLPNASDYTYKHRDQLMVEKRKTEGGETQKKKQEKRKKRKRRNVKKC
;
A
#
# COMPACT_ATOMS: atom_id res chain seq x y z
N MET A 1 0.11 5.75 -14.86
CA MET A 1 -1.14 5.09 -14.43
C MET A 1 -2.00 4.98 -15.67
N ASP A 2 -2.33 3.77 -16.13
CA ASP A 2 -3.14 3.57 -17.32
C ASP A 2 -4.63 3.67 -16.94
N PHE A 3 -5.38 4.60 -17.56
CA PHE A 3 -6.74 5.01 -17.18
C PHE A 3 -7.85 4.06 -17.72
N LYS A 4 -7.54 2.77 -17.89
CA LYS A 4 -8.53 1.77 -18.35
C LYS A 4 -9.49 1.27 -17.25
N TYR A 5 -9.41 1.82 -16.05
CA TYR A 5 -10.28 1.45 -14.94
C TYR A 5 -11.49 2.39 -14.91
N ARG A 6 -12.67 1.86 -15.27
CA ARG A 6 -13.94 2.60 -15.34
C ARG A 6 -14.34 3.23 -14.00
N ASP A 7 -13.89 2.67 -12.89
CA ASP A 7 -14.37 3.04 -11.56
C ASP A 7 -13.19 3.34 -10.62
N ILE A 8 -13.11 4.60 -10.18
CA ILE A 8 -12.15 5.09 -9.20
C ILE A 8 -12.95 5.74 -8.06
N TYR A 9 -12.62 5.37 -6.83
CA TYR A 9 -13.21 5.95 -5.63
C TYR A 9 -12.15 6.71 -4.87
N ALA A 10 -12.46 7.93 -4.46
CA ALA A 10 -11.52 8.76 -3.75
C ALA A 10 -12.17 9.49 -2.59
N GLU A 11 -11.42 9.64 -1.50
CA GLU A 11 -11.87 10.31 -0.28
C GLU A 11 -10.69 11.03 0.38
N VAL A 12 -10.95 12.14 1.06
CA VAL A 12 -9.91 12.90 1.79
C VAL A 12 -10.03 12.66 3.28
N ILE A 13 -9.03 12.01 3.88
CA ILE A 13 -8.96 11.71 5.31
C ILE A 13 -7.64 12.27 5.84
N ASP A 14 -7.69 13.07 6.92
CA ASP A 14 -6.51 13.62 7.61
C ASP A 14 -5.46 14.23 6.65
N ASP A 15 -5.93 15.09 5.74
CA ASP A 15 -5.13 15.75 4.69
C ASP A 15 -4.42 14.80 3.70
N MET A 16 -4.89 13.55 3.61
CA MET A 16 -4.41 12.56 2.65
C MET A 16 -5.54 12.15 1.72
N ILE A 17 -5.26 12.11 0.42
CA ILE A 17 -6.21 11.64 -0.59
C ILE A 17 -6.06 10.13 -0.71
N PHE A 18 -7.09 9.37 -0.37
CA PHE A 18 -7.15 7.93 -0.58
C PHE A 18 -7.83 7.63 -1.90
N VAL A 19 -7.29 6.70 -2.68
CA VAL A 19 -7.82 6.29 -3.98
C VAL A 19 -7.90 4.76 -4.04
N PHE A 20 -9.07 4.24 -4.43
CA PHE A 20 -9.37 2.82 -4.60
C PHE A 20 -9.81 2.54 -6.04
N LYS A 21 -9.50 1.34 -6.55
CA LYS A 21 -9.82 0.90 -7.92
C LYS A 21 -10.99 -0.09 -7.91
N GLY A 22 -12.03 0.15 -8.71
CA GLY A 22 -13.34 -0.47 -8.52
C GLY A 22 -13.60 -1.84 -9.13
N TYR A 23 -12.72 -2.40 -9.96
CA TYR A 23 -12.96 -3.76 -10.47
C TYR A 23 -12.55 -4.84 -9.46
N ILE A 24 -11.49 -4.58 -8.71
CA ILE A 24 -10.85 -5.53 -7.80
C ILE A 24 -10.08 -4.67 -6.79
N ILE A 25 -10.67 -4.39 -5.62
CA ILE A 25 -10.02 -3.55 -4.60
C ILE A 25 -8.94 -4.37 -3.86
N PHE A 26 -7.92 -4.79 -4.61
CA PHE A 26 -6.68 -5.42 -4.14
C PHE A 26 -5.54 -4.39 -4.12
N GLY A 27 -5.89 -3.13 -3.87
CA GLY A 27 -4.90 -2.08 -3.79
C GLY A 27 -5.54 -0.71 -3.68
N GLY A 28 -5.12 0.03 -2.68
CA GLY A 28 -5.37 1.46 -2.55
C GLY A 28 -4.07 2.24 -2.63
N ALA A 29 -4.16 3.52 -2.97
CA ALA A 29 -3.04 4.44 -2.85
C ALA A 29 -3.48 5.65 -2.02
N SER A 30 -2.55 6.22 -1.26
CA SER A 30 -2.77 7.45 -0.51
C SER A 30 -1.76 8.50 -0.95
N TYR A 31 -2.24 9.71 -1.22
CA TYR A 31 -1.40 10.85 -1.56
C TYR A 31 -1.29 11.78 -0.37
N LYS A 32 -0.06 12.05 0.06
CA LYS A 32 0.23 12.97 1.16
C LYS A 32 0.84 14.25 0.60
N TYR A 33 0.10 15.35 0.69
CA TYR A 33 0.47 16.62 0.05
C TYR A 33 1.82 17.16 0.55
N LYS A 34 2.09 17.05 1.86
CA LYS A 34 3.34 17.55 2.49
C LYS A 34 4.60 16.91 1.93
N GLU A 35 4.51 15.64 1.49
CA GLU A 35 5.63 14.88 0.95
C GLU A 35 5.61 14.84 -0.58
N ASN A 36 4.51 15.30 -1.19
CA ASN A 36 4.21 15.18 -2.62
C ASN A 36 4.45 13.75 -3.14
N ARG A 37 4.00 12.75 -2.38
CA ARG A 37 4.25 11.33 -2.66
C ARG A 37 2.99 10.49 -2.51
N TRP A 38 2.92 9.47 -3.37
CA TRP A 38 1.96 8.39 -3.29
C TRP A 38 2.52 7.25 -2.45
N HIS A 39 1.71 6.74 -1.53
CA HIS A 39 2.01 5.62 -0.65
C HIS A 39 1.02 4.50 -0.90
N GLU A 40 1.54 3.26 -0.94
CA GLU A 40 0.70 2.08 -1.07
C GLU A 40 -0.11 1.85 0.21
N VAL A 41 -1.43 1.76 0.06
CA VAL A 41 -2.38 1.49 1.13
C VAL A 41 -2.65 0.00 1.17
N ARG A 42 -2.97 -0.49 2.35
CA ARG A 42 -3.32 -1.90 2.57
C ARG A 42 -4.62 -2.26 1.88
N ASP A 43 -4.67 -3.51 1.43
CA ASP A 43 -5.89 -4.10 0.88
C ASP A 43 -7.01 -4.10 1.91
N MET A 44 -8.22 -3.94 1.41
CA MET A 44 -9.40 -4.07 2.25
C MET A 44 -9.59 -5.54 2.64
N ASN A 45 -10.17 -5.77 3.81
CA ASN A 45 -10.48 -7.11 4.31
C ASN A 45 -11.55 -7.85 3.49
N VAL A 46 -12.30 -7.12 2.65
CA VAL A 46 -13.37 -7.66 1.80
C VAL A 46 -13.22 -7.13 0.38
N ARG A 47 -13.35 -8.01 -0.60
CA ARG A 47 -13.43 -7.65 -2.02
C ARG A 47 -14.82 -7.08 -2.32
N ARG A 48 -14.88 -5.85 -2.83
CA ARG A 48 -16.11 -5.21 -3.30
C ARG A 48 -15.91 -4.55 -4.67
N SER A 49 -17.00 -4.38 -5.40
CA SER A 49 -17.11 -3.49 -6.56
C SER A 49 -18.15 -2.40 -6.24
N ASP A 50 -18.20 -1.34 -7.05
CA ASP A 50 -19.29 -0.35 -7.00
C ASP A 50 -19.47 0.32 -5.62
N ILE A 51 -18.35 0.63 -4.96
CA ILE A 51 -18.37 1.21 -3.61
C ILE A 51 -18.58 2.73 -3.65
N SER A 52 -19.26 3.28 -2.66
CA SER A 52 -19.15 4.70 -2.30
C SER A 52 -18.31 4.84 -1.04
N THR A 53 -17.54 5.92 -0.96
CA THR A 53 -16.72 6.26 0.22
C THR A 53 -17.26 7.52 0.88
N CYS A 54 -17.13 7.61 2.20
CA CYS A 54 -17.41 8.81 2.97
C CYS A 54 -16.54 8.85 4.24
N VAL A 55 -16.35 10.04 4.81
CA VAL A 55 -15.64 10.23 6.08
C VAL A 55 -16.64 10.49 7.20
N VAL A 56 -16.62 9.63 8.21
CA VAL A 56 -17.34 9.85 9.47
C VAL A 56 -16.35 10.38 10.50
N LYS A 57 -16.53 11.64 10.93
CA LYS A 57 -15.68 12.27 11.95
C LYS A 57 -16.24 12.03 13.35
N ASN A 58 -15.36 11.96 14.34
CA ASN A 58 -15.69 11.91 15.77
C ASN A 58 -16.61 10.74 16.19
N LEU A 59 -16.47 9.57 15.56
CA LEU A 59 -17.20 8.37 15.96
C LEU A 59 -16.65 7.82 17.29
N PRO A 60 -17.42 7.84 18.40
CA PRO A 60 -16.90 7.51 19.74
C PRO A 60 -16.46 6.05 19.88
N ASN A 61 -17.00 5.15 19.06
CA ASN A 61 -16.66 3.73 19.02
C ASN A 61 -15.96 3.32 17.71
N ALA A 62 -15.19 4.24 17.10
CA ALA A 62 -14.44 3.94 15.87
C ALA A 62 -13.56 2.68 15.98
N SER A 63 -12.99 2.41 17.17
CA SER A 63 -12.20 1.21 17.45
C SER A 63 -12.94 -0.09 17.12
N ASP A 64 -14.25 -0.14 17.37
CA ASP A 64 -15.05 -1.36 17.27
C ASP A 64 -15.27 -1.78 15.81
N TYR A 65 -15.20 -0.81 14.90
CA TYR A 65 -15.31 -1.02 13.45
C TYR A 65 -13.94 -1.13 12.76
N THR A 66 -12.85 -0.87 13.47
CA THR A 66 -11.49 -1.02 12.92
C THR A 66 -11.02 -2.46 12.97
N TYR A 67 -10.07 -2.80 12.10
CA TYR A 67 -9.49 -4.13 12.07
C TYR A 67 -8.70 -4.43 13.36
N LYS A 68 -9.20 -5.36 14.17
CA LYS A 68 -8.70 -5.65 15.54
C LYS A 68 -7.24 -6.09 15.63
N HIS A 69 -6.68 -6.68 14.57
CA HIS A 69 -5.29 -7.16 14.54
C HIS A 69 -4.37 -6.26 13.71
N ARG A 70 -4.63 -4.94 13.68
CA ARG A 70 -3.86 -3.96 12.91
C ARG A 70 -2.36 -4.03 13.23
N ASP A 71 -2.00 -4.25 14.49
CA ASP A 71 -0.61 -4.30 14.93
C ASP A 71 0.15 -5.50 14.35
N GLN A 72 -0.49 -6.67 14.30
CA GLN A 72 0.09 -7.88 13.71
C GLN A 72 0.37 -7.67 12.22
N LEU A 73 -0.55 -7.01 11.53
CA LEU A 73 -0.37 -6.68 10.12
C LEU A 73 0.81 -5.73 9.91
N MET A 74 1.05 -4.74 10.79
CA MET A 74 2.19 -3.81 10.67
C MET A 74 3.53 -4.52 10.87
N VAL A 75 3.58 -5.49 11.78
CA VAL A 75 4.76 -6.33 12.02
C VAL A 75 5.07 -7.20 10.81
N GLU A 76 4.05 -7.78 10.17
CA GLU A 76 4.22 -8.61 8.98
C GLU A 76 4.76 -7.81 7.78
N LYS A 77 4.25 -6.60 7.54
CA LYS A 77 4.73 -5.70 6.48
C LYS A 77 6.21 -5.31 6.65
N ARG A 78 6.63 -5.01 7.89
CA ARG A 78 8.05 -4.70 8.17
C ARG A 78 8.97 -5.91 7.89
N LYS A 79 8.50 -7.13 8.16
CA LYS A 79 9.24 -8.36 7.88
C LYS A 79 9.37 -8.61 6.37
N THR A 80 8.29 -8.42 5.60
CA THR A 80 8.32 -8.61 4.14
C THR A 80 9.16 -7.53 3.43
N GLU A 81 8.98 -6.25 3.75
CA GLU A 81 9.80 -5.15 3.19
C GLU A 81 11.29 -5.28 3.57
N GLY A 82 11.56 -5.67 4.82
CA GLY A 82 12.92 -5.97 5.28
C GLY A 82 13.54 -7.14 4.51
N GLY A 83 12.78 -8.20 4.29
CA GLY A 83 13.20 -9.38 3.52
C GLY A 83 13.47 -9.09 2.04
N GLU A 84 12.61 -8.30 1.39
CA GLU A 84 12.80 -7.86 0.00
C GLU A 84 14.03 -6.97 -0.19
N THR A 85 14.28 -6.07 0.77
CA THR A 85 15.45 -5.18 0.77
C THR A 85 16.74 -5.99 0.87
N GLN A 86 16.75 -7.04 1.70
CA GLN A 86 17.88 -7.97 1.83
C GLN A 86 18.10 -8.80 0.56
N LYS A 87 17.03 -9.34 -0.06
CA LYS A 87 17.11 -10.08 -1.33
C LYS A 87 17.70 -9.22 -2.45
N LYS A 88 17.24 -7.98 -2.61
CA LYS A 88 17.78 -7.02 -3.61
C LYS A 88 19.27 -6.71 -3.37
N LYS A 89 19.70 -6.56 -2.11
CA LYS A 89 21.13 -6.37 -1.77
C LYS A 89 21.97 -7.61 -2.11
N GLN A 90 21.49 -8.82 -1.81
CA GLN A 90 22.19 -10.06 -2.14
C GLN A 90 22.31 -10.27 -3.65
N GLU A 91 21.26 -9.97 -4.41
CA GLU A 91 21.26 -10.10 -5.87
C GLU A 91 22.22 -9.11 -6.53
N LYS A 92 22.27 -7.85 -6.06
CA LYS A 92 23.27 -6.86 -6.48
C LYS A 92 24.70 -7.33 -6.16
N ARG A 93 24.93 -7.91 -4.98
CA ARG A 93 26.23 -8.52 -4.60
C ARG A 93 26.61 -9.68 -5.52
N LYS A 94 25.69 -10.59 -5.84
CA LYS A 94 25.92 -11.70 -6.78
C LYS A 94 26.22 -11.21 -8.20
N LYS A 95 25.50 -10.20 -8.70
CA LYS A 95 25.75 -9.57 -10.01
C LYS A 95 27.12 -8.90 -10.06
N ARG A 96 27.54 -8.20 -9.00
CA ARG A 96 28.90 -7.60 -8.90
C ARG A 96 29.99 -8.67 -8.94
N LYS A 97 29.86 -9.76 -8.17
CA LYS A 97 30.82 -10.87 -8.19
C LYS A 97 30.93 -11.51 -9.58
N ARG A 98 29.80 -11.76 -10.27
CA ARG A 98 29.79 -12.31 -11.64
C ARG A 98 30.47 -11.39 -12.67
N ARG A 99 30.35 -10.07 -12.53
CA ARG A 99 31.03 -9.10 -13.41
C ARG A 99 32.55 -9.09 -13.20
N ASN A 100 33.01 -9.23 -11.96
CA ASN A 100 34.44 -9.25 -11.67
C ASN A 100 35.11 -10.55 -12.15
N VAL A 101 34.43 -11.69 -12.05
CA VAL A 101 34.94 -12.98 -12.58
C VAL A 101 35.04 -13.00 -14.11
N LYS A 102 34.12 -12.32 -14.82
CA LYS A 102 34.17 -12.21 -16.29
C LYS A 102 35.20 -11.18 -16.81
N LYS A 103 35.93 -10.51 -15.91
CA LYS A 103 36.91 -9.46 -16.24
C LYS A 103 38.36 -9.92 -15.99
N CYS A 104 38.54 -11.18 -15.58
CA CYS A 104 39.83 -11.87 -15.48
C CYS A 104 40.02 -12.76 -16.72
#